data_AF-A0A428QWB6-F1
#
_entry.id   AF-A0A428QWB6-F1
#
_cell.length_a   1.000
_cell.length_b   1.000
_cell.length_c   1.000
_cell.angle_alpha   90.00
_cell.angle_beta   90.00
_cell.angle_gamma   90.00
#
_symmetry.space_group_name_H-M   'P 1'
#
loop_
_entity.id
_entity.type
_entity.pdbx_description
1 polymer ?
#
loop_
_entity_poly.entity_id
_entity_poly.type
_entity_poly.pdbx_seq_one_letter_code
_entity_poly.pdbx_strand_id
1 'polypeptide(L)'
;MEKKESTEPAEPVLRQLIPDGDVILLVGSEQIKIQISSHLLCKTSPVFKTMLNSGFEEGRAFRERYNSPAEIKLPDDSPEAV
;
A
#
# COMPACT_ATOMS: atom_id res chain seq x y z
N MET A 1 35.32 -18.79 -9.29
CA MET A 1 34.43 -18.92 -8.12
C MET A 1 33.53 -17.69 -8.13
N GLU A 2 32.36 -17.81 -8.75
CA GLU A 2 31.33 -16.76 -8.69
C GLU A 2 30.84 -16.66 -7.25
N LYS A 3 31.05 -15.49 -6.62
CA LYS A 3 30.36 -15.15 -5.39
C LYS A 3 28.91 -14.86 -5.76
N LYS A 4 28.01 -15.76 -5.35
CA LYS A 4 26.58 -15.49 -5.29
C LYS A 4 26.38 -14.38 -4.26
N GLU A 5 26.06 -13.19 -4.72
CA GLU A 5 25.56 -12.12 -3.88
C GLU A 5 24.11 -12.48 -3.54
N SER A 6 23.92 -13.08 -2.36
CA SER A 6 22.61 -13.24 -1.76
C SER A 6 22.16 -11.84 -1.35
N THR A 7 21.47 -11.12 -2.23
CA THR A 7 20.73 -9.92 -1.87
C THR A 7 19.55 -10.35 -1.02
N GLU A 8 19.75 -10.35 0.31
CA GLU A 8 18.64 -10.27 1.26
C GLU A 8 17.83 -9.01 0.90
N PRO A 9 16.50 -9.10 0.71
CA PRO A 9 15.73 -7.91 0.41
C PRO A 9 15.83 -6.98 1.60
N ALA A 10 16.40 -5.79 1.38
CA ALA A 10 16.36 -4.71 2.36
C ALA A 10 14.89 -4.51 2.78
N GLU A 11 14.61 -4.46 4.09
CA GLU A 11 13.24 -4.29 4.56
C GLU A 11 12.61 -3.07 3.85
N PRO A 12 11.40 -3.20 3.28
CA PRO A 12 10.81 -2.14 2.48
C PRO A 12 10.57 -0.91 3.35
N VAL A 13 11.27 0.19 3.02
CA VAL A 13 11.20 1.46 3.75
C VAL A 13 9.77 2.01 3.69
N LEU A 14 9.18 2.25 4.87
CA LEU A 14 7.87 2.89 4.98
C LEU A 14 7.98 4.39 4.72
N ARG A 15 7.41 4.84 3.60
CA ARG A 15 7.24 6.27 3.32
C ARG A 15 5.91 6.75 3.90
N GLN A 16 5.96 7.65 4.88
CA GLN A 16 4.77 8.23 5.49
C GLN A 16 4.39 9.52 4.76
N LEU A 17 3.35 9.46 3.91
CA LEU A 17 2.78 10.67 3.30
C LEU A 17 1.89 11.40 4.32
N ILE A 18 1.12 10.64 5.08
CA ILE A 18 0.32 11.13 6.22
C ILE A 18 0.68 10.26 7.43
N PRO A 19 1.31 10.84 8.47
CA PRO A 19 1.53 10.15 9.74
C PRO A 19 0.20 9.62 10.28
N ASP A 20 0.22 8.41 10.83
CA ASP A 20 -0.97 7.73 11.36
C ASP A 20 -2.10 7.49 10.34
N GLY A 21 -1.77 7.52 9.05
CA GLY A 21 -2.66 7.09 7.97
C GLY A 21 -3.17 5.66 8.20
N ASP A 22 -4.45 5.44 7.89
CA ASP A 22 -5.17 4.20 8.11
C ASP A 22 -5.08 3.21 6.92
N VAL A 23 -4.25 3.54 5.93
CA VAL A 23 -3.95 2.71 4.75
C VAL A 23 -2.44 2.68 4.50
N ILE A 24 -1.92 1.50 4.14
CA ILE A 24 -0.59 1.29 3.58
C ILE A 24 -0.75 0.77 2.15
N LEU A 25 -0.24 1.50 1.18
CA LEU A 25 -0.16 1.03 -0.21
C LEU A 25 1.15 0.24 -0.38
N LEU A 26 1.05 -0.97 -0.94
CA LEU A 26 2.18 -1.81 -1.33
C LEU A 26 2.35 -1.70 -2.84
N VAL A 27 3.28 -0.85 -3.29
CA VAL A 27 3.42 -0.47 -4.70
C VAL A 27 4.50 -1.26 -5.41
N GLY A 28 4.15 -1.82 -6.58
CA GLY A 28 5.04 -2.56 -7.46
C GLY A 28 5.52 -3.90 -6.90
N SER A 29 6.39 -4.57 -7.66
CA SER A 29 7.02 -5.84 -7.26
C SER A 29 7.91 -5.70 -6.03
N GLU A 30 8.51 -4.52 -5.86
CA GLU A 30 9.37 -4.17 -4.73
C GLU A 30 8.58 -3.93 -3.42
N GLN A 31 7.24 -3.92 -3.50
CA GLN A 31 6.32 -3.70 -2.38
C GLN A 31 6.70 -2.49 -1.52
N ILE A 32 7.00 -1.37 -2.17
CA ILE A 32 7.30 -0.12 -1.47
C ILE A 32 6.07 0.29 -0.68
N LYS A 33 6.27 0.53 0.61
CA LYS A 33 5.21 0.83 1.57
C LYS A 33 4.97 2.33 1.64
N ILE A 34 3.73 2.77 1.38
CA ILE A 34 3.33 4.16 1.49
C ILE A 34 2.16 4.30 2.45
N GLN A 35 2.36 4.96 3.59
CA GLN A 35 1.29 5.23 4.56
C GLN A 35 0.54 6.51 4.21
N ILE A 36 -0.78 6.40 4.12
CA ILE A 36 -1.68 7.49 3.70
C ILE A 36 -3.07 7.35 4.35
N SER A 37 -3.85 8.43 4.34
CA SER A 37 -5.25 8.43 4.78
C SER A 37 -6.20 7.94 3.68
N SER A 38 -7.07 7.00 4.04
CA SER A 38 -8.21 6.54 3.23
C SER A 38 -9.14 7.68 2.82
N HIS A 39 -9.34 8.68 3.68
CA HIS A 39 -10.18 9.84 3.41
C HIS A 39 -9.62 10.68 2.27
N LEU A 40 -8.29 10.89 2.27
CA LEU A 40 -7.62 11.59 1.17
C LEU A 40 -7.74 10.77 -0.12
N LEU A 41 -7.40 9.48 -0.08
CA LEU A 41 -7.50 8.58 -1.23
C LEU A 41 -8.90 8.56 -1.85
N CYS A 42 -9.95 8.45 -1.03
CA CYS A 42 -11.34 8.45 -1.49
C CYS A 42 -11.76 9.78 -2.11
N LYS A 43 -11.18 10.90 -1.64
CA LYS A 43 -11.48 12.23 -2.19
C LYS A 43 -10.78 12.49 -3.51
N THR A 44 -9.56 11.99 -3.68
CA THR A 44 -8.73 12.25 -4.86
C THR A 44 -8.89 11.19 -5.95
N SER A 45 -9.38 9.99 -5.62
CA SER A 45 -9.53 8.89 -6.57
C SER A 45 -10.89 8.19 -6.46
N PRO A 46 -11.71 8.24 -7.54
CA PRO A 46 -12.94 7.46 -7.64
C PRO A 46 -12.71 5.94 -7.54
N VAL A 47 -11.55 5.46 -7.98
CA VAL A 47 -11.16 4.03 -7.93
C VAL A 47 -10.98 3.60 -6.49
N PHE A 48 -10.15 4.30 -5.71
CA PHE A 48 -9.97 3.98 -4.30
C PHE A 48 -11.26 4.14 -3.50
N LYS A 49 -12.06 5.18 -3.80
CA LYS A 49 -13.38 5.34 -3.20
C LYS A 49 -14.27 4.12 -3.43
N THR A 50 -14.30 3.61 -4.65
CA THR A 50 -15.11 2.42 -4.98
C THR A 50 -14.54 1.19 -4.31
N MET A 51 -13.24 0.95 -4.43
CA MET A 51 -12.55 -0.23 -3.88
C MET A 51 -12.75 -0.35 -2.36
N LEU A 52 -12.51 0.73 -1.61
CA LEU A 52 -12.60 0.73 -0.14
C LEU A 52 -14.05 0.63 0.38
N ASN A 53 -15.02 1.10 -0.39
CA ASN A 53 -16.44 1.01 -0.03
C ASN A 53 -17.14 -0.23 -0.61
N SER A 54 -16.48 -0.97 -1.50
CA SER A 54 -17.04 -2.16 -2.14
C SER A 54 -17.14 -3.35 -1.18
N GLY A 55 -17.83 -4.41 -1.61
CA GLY A 55 -17.81 -5.72 -0.96
C GLY A 55 -16.62 -6.60 -1.34
N PHE A 56 -15.66 -6.10 -2.13
CA PHE A 56 -14.46 -6.85 -2.52
C PHE A 56 -13.52 -7.04 -1.33
N GLU A 57 -12.52 -7.90 -1.53
CA GLU A 57 -11.58 -8.32 -0.49
C GLU A 57 -10.90 -7.12 0.18
N GLU A 58 -10.46 -6.14 -0.60
CA GLU A 58 -9.80 -4.92 -0.12
C GLU A 58 -10.74 -4.07 0.73
N GLY A 59 -12.00 -3.90 0.31
CA GLY A 59 -13.01 -3.15 1.07
C GLY A 59 -13.41 -3.85 2.36
N ARG A 60 -13.47 -5.19 2.36
CA ARG A 60 -13.72 -5.99 3.57
C ARG A 60 -12.54 -5.94 4.53
N ALA A 61 -11.32 -6.19 4.05
CA ALA A 61 -10.10 -6.11 4.84
C ALA A 61 -9.92 -4.72 5.46
N PHE A 62 -10.24 -3.66 4.71
CA PHE A 62 -10.28 -2.32 5.25
C PHE A 62 -11.29 -2.20 6.40
N ARG A 63 -12.56 -2.62 6.24
CA ARG A 63 -13.58 -2.48 7.31
C ARG A 63 -13.30 -3.34 8.55
N GLU A 64 -12.69 -4.50 8.38
CA GLU A 64 -12.41 -5.44 9.47
C GLU A 64 -11.08 -5.17 10.19
N ARG A 65 -10.32 -4.16 9.75
CA ARG A 65 -9.04 -3.78 10.36
C ARG A 65 -9.21 -3.38 11.82
N TYR A 66 -8.39 -3.97 12.70
CA TYR A 66 -8.42 -3.73 14.15
C TYR A 66 -7.20 -2.90 14.57
N ASN A 67 -7.39 -1.59 14.73
CA ASN A 67 -6.36 -0.60 15.12
C ASN A 67 -5.05 -0.62 14.29
N SER A 68 -5.02 -1.34 13.17
CA SER A 68 -3.91 -1.39 12.23
C SER A 68 -4.32 -0.75 10.89
N PRO A 69 -3.38 -0.09 10.19
CA PRO A 69 -3.61 0.36 8.82
C PRO A 69 -3.93 -0.83 7.90
N ALA A 70 -4.85 -0.64 6.96
CA ALA A 70 -5.13 -1.66 5.95
C ALA A 70 -4.05 -1.67 4.88
N GLU A 71 -3.57 -2.84 4.49
CA GLU A 71 -2.65 -2.99 3.37
C GLU A 71 -3.42 -3.18 2.05
N ILE A 72 -3.05 -2.40 1.03
CA ILE A 72 -3.62 -2.49 -0.32
C ILE A 72 -2.48 -2.74 -1.30
N LYS A 73 -2.57 -3.83 -2.05
CA LYS A 73 -1.54 -4.20 -3.04
C LYS A 73 -1.82 -3.55 -4.38
N LEU A 74 -0.80 -2.92 -4.95
CA LEU A 74 -0.81 -2.26 -6.26
C LEU A 74 0.36 -2.82 -7.10
N PRO A 75 0.28 -4.09 -7.53
CA PRO A 75 1.40 -4.79 -8.16
C PRO A 75 1.78 -4.23 -9.54
N ASP A 76 0.80 -3.65 -10.24
CA ASP A 76 0.97 -3.13 -11.60
C ASP A 76 1.47 -1.67 -11.61
N ASP A 77 1.48 -0.99 -10.46
CA ASP A 77 1.90 0.40 -10.35
C ASP A 77 3.42 0.51 -10.13
N SER A 78 4.04 1.48 -10.80
CA SER A 78 5.45 1.80 -10.58
C SER A 78 5.62 2.72 -9.36
N PRO A 79 6.57 2.44 -8.45
CA PRO A 79 6.86 3.30 -7.31
C PRO A 79 7.50 4.65 -7.71
N GLU A 80 7.92 4.79 -8.96
CA GLU A 80 8.53 6.00 -9.53
C GLU A 80 7.56 6.80 -10.42
N ALA A 81 6.30 6.39 -10.52
CA ALA A 81 5.30 7.12 -11.30
C ALA A 81 5.12 8.55 -10.75
N VAL A 82 5.21 9.55 -11.64
CA VAL A 82 5.08 11.00 -11.38
C VAL A 82 3.85 11.59 -12.06
#